data_AF-A0A365MTK4-F1
#
_entry.id   AF-A0A365MTK4-F1
#
_cell.length_a   1.000
_cell.length_b   1.000
_cell.length_c   1.000
_cell.angle_alpha   90.00
_cell.angle_beta   90.00
_cell.angle_gamma   90.00
#
_symmetry.space_group_name_H-M   'P 1'
#
loop_
_entity.id
_entity.type
_entity.pdbx_description
1 polymer ?
#
loop_
_entity_poly.entity_id
_entity_poly.type
_entity_poly.pdbx_seq_one_letter_code
_entity_poly.pdbx_strand_id
1 'polypeptide(L)'
;MSLSRDFQFDHFPEEGQNLDSQDGSLPDVGWSNPVKFLTAMGGPMPDLPSPAKVRRQAREYSTKIYANHHLLKQILERHESKIQKRWTKKTRQQRLQILLKAWPAMPATHRPDFEAFRKESKQLRERGSKYKDHYMWPYVNQEDLSSPKLMLLLLNARGRHPPPAFAAADNDAMHLGKVTKALVPIFLNLHTMVLHGATTPEEYGKLLDWDSHPDAFDWMHTRKQFLPGEGLLILEAQARLMPFLVNFCHEVLHDISADDIANSAYSIQPEPFLKTDSDASGFVSLAAMAAEAPYRLPARLDLERLTSLLQAQMSAAEDHVWALREDPAYFADHFREIKDH
;
A
#
# COMPACT_ATOMS: atom_id res chain seq x y z
N MET A 1 6.59 -49.66 6.29
CA MET A 1 5.23 -49.15 6.47
C MET A 1 5.30 -47.63 6.39
N SER A 2 5.01 -47.06 5.22
CA SER A 2 5.05 -45.61 5.02
C SER A 2 3.76 -44.99 5.55
N LEU A 3 3.90 -44.03 6.46
CA LEU A 3 2.82 -43.15 6.87
C LEU A 3 2.83 -41.95 5.90
N SER A 4 2.11 -42.09 4.79
CA SER A 4 1.73 -40.93 3.98
C SER A 4 0.61 -40.22 4.72
N ARG A 5 0.82 -38.96 5.12
CA ARG A 5 -0.28 -38.11 5.60
C ARG A 5 -0.98 -37.53 4.38
N ASP A 6 -2.27 -37.84 4.24
CA ASP A 6 -3.11 -37.22 3.23
C ASP A 6 -3.27 -35.72 3.53
N PHE A 7 -2.99 -34.89 2.54
CA PHE A 7 -3.18 -33.45 2.56
C PHE A 7 -4.39 -33.03 1.72
N GLN A 8 -5.39 -33.90 1.60
CA GLN A 8 -6.65 -33.56 0.94
C GLN A 8 -7.51 -32.73 1.89
N PHE A 9 -8.03 -31.61 1.38
CA PHE A 9 -8.91 -30.72 2.13
C PHE A 9 -10.26 -31.41 2.36
N ASP A 10 -10.56 -31.74 3.62
CA ASP A 10 -11.84 -32.31 4.02
C ASP A 10 -12.90 -31.19 4.06
N HIS A 11 -13.95 -31.35 3.28
CA HIS A 11 -15.02 -30.35 3.16
C HIS A 11 -15.89 -30.27 4.43
N PHE A 12 -15.89 -31.32 5.25
CA PHE A 12 -16.69 -31.42 6.48
C PHE A 12 -15.95 -32.21 7.58
N PRO A 13 -14.90 -31.64 8.19
CA PRO A 13 -14.25 -32.27 9.33
C PRO A 13 -15.28 -32.45 10.47
N GLU A 14 -15.22 -33.57 11.21
CA GLU A 14 -16.09 -33.82 12.38
C GLU A 14 -16.03 -32.69 13.42
N GLU A 15 -14.93 -31.92 13.45
CA GLU A 15 -14.78 -30.70 14.26
C GLU A 15 -15.79 -29.59 13.89
N GLY A 16 -16.25 -29.53 12.63
CA GLY A 16 -17.24 -28.57 12.15
C GLY A 16 -18.67 -28.87 12.59
N GLN A 17 -19.00 -30.13 12.87
CA GLN A 17 -20.35 -30.53 13.31
C GLN A 17 -20.64 -30.16 14.78
N ASN A 18 -19.59 -29.95 15.58
CA ASN A 18 -19.71 -29.54 16.99
C ASN A 18 -19.89 -28.02 17.19
N LEU A 19 -19.79 -27.21 16.12
CA LEU A 19 -19.99 -25.76 16.20
C LEU A 19 -21.47 -25.37 16.18
N ASP A 20 -22.34 -26.18 15.56
CA ASP A 20 -23.79 -25.93 15.49
C ASP A 20 -24.55 -26.41 16.74
N SER A 21 -23.92 -27.21 17.60
CA SER A 21 -24.55 -27.83 18.78
C SER A 21 -24.31 -27.10 20.10
N GLN A 22 -23.64 -25.94 20.11
CA GLN A 22 -23.58 -25.10 21.31
C GLN A 22 -24.75 -24.12 21.33
N ASP A 23 -25.82 -24.54 21.98
CA ASP A 23 -26.90 -23.69 22.50
C ASP A 23 -26.37 -22.82 23.67
N GLY A 24 -25.29 -22.07 23.39
CA GLY A 24 -24.64 -21.15 24.31
C GLY A 24 -25.07 -19.75 23.94
N SER A 25 -26.02 -19.18 24.68
CA SER A 25 -26.25 -17.74 24.69
C SER A 25 -24.89 -17.04 24.68
N LEU A 26 -24.59 -16.26 23.63
CA LEU A 26 -23.41 -15.40 23.62
C LEU A 26 -23.38 -14.67 24.97
N PRO A 27 -22.26 -14.70 25.71
CA PRO A 27 -22.20 -14.02 26.99
C PRO A 27 -22.72 -12.59 26.81
N ASP A 28 -23.46 -12.07 27.80
CA ASP A 28 -23.93 -10.68 27.84
C ASP A 28 -22.72 -9.74 28.01
N VAL A 29 -21.89 -9.72 26.98
CA VAL A 29 -20.84 -8.77 26.76
C VAL A 29 -21.62 -7.49 26.46
N GLY A 30 -21.46 -6.47 27.28
CA GLY A 30 -22.05 -5.16 26.98
C GLY A 30 -21.41 -4.60 25.70
N TRP A 31 -21.88 -5.04 24.53
CA TRP A 31 -21.34 -4.78 23.20
C TRP A 31 -21.30 -3.29 22.87
N SER A 32 -22.14 -2.50 23.55
CA SER A 32 -22.19 -1.04 23.47
C SER A 32 -21.08 -0.35 24.27
N ASN A 33 -20.41 -1.04 25.20
CA ASN A 33 -19.26 -0.52 25.94
C ASN A 33 -17.96 -0.93 25.22
N PRO A 34 -17.20 0.04 24.66
CA PRO A 34 -15.96 -0.24 23.91
C PRO A 34 -14.95 -1.10 24.65
N VAL A 35 -14.78 -0.86 25.96
CA VAL A 35 -13.79 -1.58 26.78
C VAL A 35 -14.22 -3.03 26.97
N LYS A 36 -15.50 -3.28 27.27
CA LYS A 36 -16.04 -4.64 27.43
C LYS A 36 -15.97 -5.42 26.11
N PHE A 37 -16.37 -4.78 25.01
CA PHE A 37 -16.28 -5.34 23.66
C PHE A 37 -14.84 -5.75 23.31
N LEU A 38 -13.88 -4.83 23.43
CA LEU A 38 -12.48 -5.09 23.09
C LEU A 38 -11.85 -6.15 24.01
N THR A 39 -12.23 -6.17 25.29
CA THR A 39 -11.78 -7.21 26.23
C THR A 39 -12.28 -8.59 25.82
N ALA A 40 -13.54 -8.70 25.39
CA ALA A 40 -14.12 -9.96 24.91
C ALA A 40 -13.49 -10.43 23.59
N MET A 41 -13.12 -9.49 22.70
CA MET A 41 -12.41 -9.80 21.45
C MET A 41 -10.96 -10.28 21.66
N GLY A 42 -10.37 -9.96 22.82
CA GLY A 42 -9.00 -10.33 23.16
C GLY A 42 -7.91 -9.59 22.37
N GLY A 43 -6.65 -9.88 22.69
CA GLY A 43 -5.48 -9.20 22.09
C GLY A 43 -5.10 -7.90 22.81
N PRO A 44 -4.17 -7.12 22.23
CA PRO A 44 -3.72 -5.88 22.86
C PRO A 44 -4.81 -4.82 22.84
N MET A 45 -5.03 -4.17 23.99
CA MET A 45 -5.99 -3.08 24.11
C MET A 45 -5.52 -1.87 23.29
N PRO A 46 -6.29 -1.38 22.31
CA PRO A 46 -5.94 -0.18 21.58
C PRO A 46 -6.11 1.08 22.46
N ASP A 47 -5.42 2.15 22.08
CA ASP A 47 -5.70 3.46 22.66
C ASP A 47 -7.14 3.90 22.33
N LEU A 48 -7.79 4.53 23.31
CA LEU A 48 -9.17 5.05 23.22
C LEU A 48 -9.18 6.59 23.32
N PRO A 49 -8.66 7.31 22.31
CA PRO A 49 -8.59 8.77 22.34
C PRO A 49 -9.97 9.43 22.22
N SER A 50 -10.08 10.69 22.66
CA SER A 50 -11.28 11.49 22.38
C SER A 50 -11.35 11.91 20.90
N PRO A 51 -12.56 12.16 20.34
CA PRO A 51 -12.71 12.69 18.99
C PRO A 51 -11.90 13.96 18.74
N ALA A 52 -11.80 14.85 19.74
CA ALA A 52 -11.03 16.09 19.65
C ALA A 52 -9.51 15.83 19.46
N LYS A 53 -8.95 14.83 20.17
CA LYS A 53 -7.54 14.43 20.00
C LYS A 53 -7.31 13.87 18.58
N VAL A 54 -8.22 13.02 18.09
CA VAL A 54 -8.14 12.45 16.74
C VAL A 54 -8.22 13.54 15.66
N ARG A 55 -9.17 14.49 15.77
CA ARG A 55 -9.29 15.63 14.84
C ARG A 55 -8.03 16.47 14.80
N ARG A 56 -7.44 16.76 15.97
CA ARG A 56 -6.19 17.53 16.06
C ARG A 56 -5.05 16.81 15.36
N GLN A 57 -4.83 15.53 15.67
CA GLN A 57 -3.75 14.74 15.09
C GLN A 57 -3.91 14.56 13.57
N ALA A 58 -5.14 14.29 13.12
CA ALA A 58 -5.43 14.21 11.68
C ALA A 58 -5.09 15.53 10.97
N ARG A 59 -5.51 16.68 11.54
CA ARG A 59 -5.23 18.01 10.97
C ARG A 59 -3.73 18.32 10.94
N GLU A 60 -2.99 17.99 11.98
CA GLU A 60 -1.53 18.15 12.04
C GLU A 60 -0.85 17.36 10.93
N TYR A 61 -1.21 16.09 10.74
CA TYR A 61 -0.68 15.28 9.65
C TYR A 61 -1.09 15.80 8.28
N SER A 62 -2.37 16.10 8.05
CA SER A 62 -2.83 16.57 6.74
C SER A 62 -2.17 17.88 6.33
N THR A 63 -1.99 18.81 7.26
CA THR A 63 -1.26 20.07 7.01
C THR A 63 0.19 19.77 6.59
N LYS A 64 0.87 18.88 7.32
CA LYS A 64 2.25 18.48 7.01
C LYS A 64 2.36 17.76 5.67
N ILE A 65 1.44 16.85 5.37
CA ILE A 65 1.39 16.10 4.11
C ILE A 65 1.26 17.07 2.94
N TYR A 66 0.27 17.96 2.97
CA TYR A 66 0.02 18.87 1.86
C TYR A 66 1.13 19.90 1.67
N ALA A 67 1.72 20.42 2.76
CA ALA A 67 2.86 21.32 2.67
C ALA A 67 4.06 20.66 1.97
N ASN A 68 4.41 19.43 2.37
CA ASN A 68 5.53 18.71 1.77
C ASN A 68 5.20 18.21 0.35
N HIS A 69 3.97 17.76 0.10
CA HIS A 69 3.53 17.36 -1.24
C HIS A 69 3.58 18.55 -2.21
N HIS A 70 3.11 19.73 -1.80
CA HIS A 70 3.17 20.93 -2.62
C HIS A 70 4.62 21.31 -2.95
N LEU A 71 5.50 21.32 -1.95
CA LEU A 71 6.93 21.57 -2.15
C LEU A 71 7.56 20.53 -3.08
N LEU A 72 7.28 19.23 -2.86
CA LEU A 72 7.77 18.15 -3.69
C LEU A 72 7.33 18.32 -5.14
N LYS A 73 6.05 18.60 -5.37
CA LYS A 73 5.47 18.86 -6.69
C LYS A 73 6.20 20.00 -7.39
N GLN A 74 6.40 21.13 -6.70
CA GLN A 74 7.11 22.29 -7.25
C GLN A 74 8.56 21.97 -7.64
N ILE A 75 9.25 21.17 -6.82
CA ILE A 75 10.61 20.71 -7.12
C ILE A 75 10.61 19.84 -8.39
N LEU A 76 9.69 18.88 -8.51
CA LEU A 76 9.64 17.98 -9.66
C LEU A 76 9.29 18.73 -10.96
N GLU A 77 8.32 19.63 -10.92
CA GLU A 77 7.94 20.48 -12.06
C GLU A 77 9.13 21.24 -12.64
N ARG A 78 10.15 21.57 -11.83
CA ARG A 78 11.32 22.37 -12.26
C ARG A 78 12.57 21.53 -12.50
N HIS A 79 12.75 20.46 -11.74
CA HIS A 79 14.05 19.80 -11.60
C HIS A 79 14.07 18.29 -11.83
N GLU A 80 12.92 17.66 -12.14
CA GLU A 80 12.84 16.21 -12.25
C GLU A 80 13.84 15.62 -13.26
N SER A 81 14.03 16.25 -14.43
CA SER A 81 15.03 15.80 -15.41
C SER A 81 16.46 15.83 -14.86
N LYS A 82 16.80 16.87 -14.07
CA LYS A 82 18.10 17.00 -13.42
C LYS A 82 18.26 15.95 -12.31
N ILE A 83 17.22 15.71 -11.52
CA ILE A 83 17.17 14.67 -10.48
C ILE A 83 17.41 13.30 -11.10
N GLN A 84 16.64 12.92 -12.13
CA GLN A 84 16.76 11.63 -12.81
C GLN A 84 18.19 11.41 -13.37
N LYS A 85 18.74 12.41 -14.06
CA LYS A 85 20.11 12.35 -14.62
C LYS A 85 21.16 12.18 -13.53
N ARG A 86 21.06 12.90 -12.41
CA ARG A 86 22.03 12.82 -11.31
C ARG A 86 21.90 11.51 -10.54
N TRP A 87 20.69 11.09 -10.23
CA TRP A 87 20.43 9.87 -9.47
C TRP A 87 20.91 8.63 -10.22
N THR A 88 20.65 8.56 -11.52
CA THR A 88 21.06 7.44 -12.37
C THR A 88 22.60 7.31 -12.44
N LYS A 89 23.32 8.44 -12.44
CA LYS A 89 24.79 8.47 -12.45
C LYS A 89 25.46 8.07 -11.13
N LYS A 90 24.74 8.10 -10.00
CA LYS A 90 25.31 7.76 -8.69
C LYS A 90 25.57 6.26 -8.57
N THR A 91 26.65 5.89 -7.90
CA THR A 91 26.91 4.49 -7.53
C THR A 91 25.93 4.03 -6.45
N ARG A 92 25.77 2.71 -6.27
CA ARG A 92 24.91 2.15 -5.20
C ARG A 92 25.29 2.70 -3.83
N GLN A 93 26.57 2.78 -3.50
CA GLN A 93 27.03 3.34 -2.22
C GLN A 93 26.64 4.81 -2.03
N GLN A 94 26.80 5.64 -3.07
CA GLN A 94 26.39 7.05 -3.02
C GLN A 94 24.87 7.21 -2.85
N ARG A 95 24.09 6.35 -3.51
CA ARG A 95 22.64 6.32 -3.36
C ARG A 95 22.24 5.97 -1.93
N LEU A 96 22.87 4.95 -1.34
CA LEU A 96 22.63 4.56 0.06
C LEU A 96 22.96 5.69 1.03
N GLN A 97 24.06 6.43 0.84
CA GLN A 97 24.39 7.58 1.69
C GLN A 97 23.31 8.66 1.66
N ILE A 98 22.80 8.99 0.47
CA ILE A 98 21.71 9.96 0.31
C ILE A 98 20.43 9.44 0.98
N LEU A 99 20.06 8.18 0.74
CA LEU A 99 18.87 7.57 1.31
C LEU A 99 18.91 7.53 2.84
N LEU A 100 20.06 7.16 3.42
CA LEU A 100 20.23 7.09 4.87
C LEU A 100 20.29 8.46 5.54
N LYS A 101 20.75 9.49 4.82
CA LYS A 101 20.68 10.87 5.30
C LYS A 101 19.24 11.40 5.29
N ALA A 102 18.46 11.07 4.26
CA ALA A 102 17.06 11.48 4.16
C ALA A 102 16.09 10.63 5.03
N TRP A 103 16.42 9.36 5.26
CA TRP A 103 15.70 8.42 6.12
C TRP A 103 16.70 7.66 7.00
N PRO A 104 17.00 8.19 8.20
CA PRO A 104 17.85 7.50 9.16
C PRO A 104 17.28 6.14 9.53
N ALA A 105 18.16 5.16 9.74
CA ALA A 105 17.80 3.77 10.07
C ALA A 105 16.86 3.09 9.04
N MET A 106 16.99 3.41 7.75
CA MET A 106 16.28 2.70 6.68
C MET A 106 16.62 1.19 6.72
N PRO A 107 15.62 0.29 6.73
CA PRO A 107 15.85 -1.15 6.73
C PRO A 107 16.70 -1.61 5.54
N ALA A 108 17.57 -2.61 5.75
CA ALA A 108 18.52 -3.03 4.74
C ALA A 108 17.90 -3.87 3.61
N THR A 109 16.88 -4.64 3.92
CA THR A 109 16.35 -5.74 3.10
C THR A 109 14.97 -5.42 2.52
N HIS A 110 14.67 -6.02 1.37
CA HIS A 110 13.32 -6.06 0.83
C HIS A 110 12.34 -6.71 1.82
N ARG A 111 11.13 -6.15 1.94
CA ARG A 111 10.07 -6.59 2.87
C ARG A 111 10.56 -6.74 4.31
N PRO A 112 10.99 -5.63 4.94
CA PRO A 112 11.49 -5.64 6.30
C PRO A 112 10.41 -6.01 7.33
N ASP A 113 9.13 -5.92 6.96
CA ASP A 113 7.96 -6.39 7.72
C ASP A 113 7.96 -7.91 7.88
N PHE A 114 8.29 -8.67 6.83
CA PHE A 114 8.43 -10.13 6.94
C PHE A 114 9.64 -10.53 7.76
N GLU A 115 10.75 -9.80 7.64
CA GLU A 115 11.93 -10.04 8.48
C GLU A 115 11.61 -9.77 9.96
N ALA A 116 10.94 -8.65 10.26
CA ALA A 116 10.47 -8.32 11.60
C ALA A 116 9.51 -9.40 12.15
N PHE A 117 8.58 -9.87 11.33
CA PHE A 117 7.61 -10.90 11.71
C PHE A 117 8.29 -12.23 12.09
N ARG A 118 9.35 -12.63 11.36
CA ARG A 118 10.13 -13.84 11.68
C ARG A 118 10.97 -13.67 12.95
N LYS A 119 11.39 -12.45 13.28
CA LYS A 119 12.27 -12.16 14.42
C LYS A 119 11.53 -11.97 15.74
N GLU A 120 10.31 -11.43 15.72
CA GLU A 120 9.52 -11.21 16.94
C GLU A 120 8.52 -12.34 17.18
N SER A 121 8.37 -12.75 18.45
CA SER A 121 7.26 -13.61 18.84
C SER A 121 5.94 -12.84 18.86
N LYS A 122 4.81 -13.56 18.82
CA LYS A 122 3.47 -12.97 18.93
C LYS A 122 3.34 -12.08 20.18
N GLN A 123 3.81 -12.57 21.33
CA GLN A 123 3.71 -11.85 22.61
C GLN A 123 4.52 -10.55 22.61
N LEU A 124 5.68 -10.52 21.95
CA LEU A 124 6.49 -9.30 21.83
C LEU A 124 5.82 -8.28 20.91
N ARG A 125 5.27 -8.72 19.77
CA ARG A 125 4.54 -7.84 18.84
C ARG A 125 3.35 -7.17 19.51
N GLU A 126 2.54 -7.95 20.23
CA GLU A 126 1.33 -7.46 20.90
C GLU A 126 1.64 -6.48 22.05
N ARG A 127 2.82 -6.52 22.64
CA ARG A 127 3.27 -5.55 23.67
C ARG A 127 3.77 -4.23 23.08
N GLY A 128 3.86 -4.13 21.75
CA GLY A 128 4.47 -3.02 21.04
C GLY A 128 5.75 -3.47 20.33
N SER A 129 5.63 -3.72 19.02
CA SER A 129 6.76 -4.10 18.19
C SER A 129 7.82 -3.00 18.15
N LYS A 130 9.08 -3.37 18.35
CA LYS A 130 10.21 -2.44 18.12
C LYS A 130 10.47 -2.16 16.64
N TYR A 131 9.82 -2.92 15.76
CA TYR A 131 9.90 -2.79 14.30
C TYR A 131 8.65 -2.11 13.72
N LYS A 132 7.93 -1.27 14.48
CA LYS A 132 6.75 -0.51 14.00
C LYS A 132 6.97 0.06 12.60
N ASP A 133 8.12 0.70 12.38
CA ASP A 133 8.50 1.31 11.11
C ASP A 133 8.56 0.31 9.95
N HIS A 134 9.02 -0.91 10.18
CA HIS A 134 9.15 -1.92 9.13
C HIS A 134 7.77 -2.35 8.60
N TYR A 135 6.80 -2.49 9.51
CA TYR A 135 5.42 -2.82 9.15
C TYR A 135 4.67 -1.64 8.53
N MET A 136 5.10 -0.42 8.83
CA MET A 136 4.41 0.79 8.42
C MET A 136 4.86 1.28 7.04
N TRP A 137 6.12 1.06 6.67
CA TRP A 137 6.66 1.34 5.32
C TRP A 137 7.48 0.16 4.77
N PRO A 138 6.86 -0.99 4.47
CA PRO A 138 7.59 -2.16 3.99
C PRO A 138 8.30 -1.94 2.63
N TYR A 139 7.87 -0.92 1.87
CA TYR A 139 8.48 -0.53 0.61
C TYR A 139 9.65 0.46 0.76
N VAL A 140 9.89 1.02 1.96
CA VAL A 140 11.02 1.94 2.20
C VAL A 140 12.19 1.15 2.77
N ASN A 141 13.07 0.67 1.89
CA ASN A 141 14.25 -0.10 2.26
C ASN A 141 15.43 0.16 1.31
N GLN A 142 16.63 -0.20 1.75
CA GLN A 142 17.88 0.06 1.05
C GLN A 142 18.03 -0.79 -0.22
N GLU A 143 17.63 -2.06 -0.18
CA GLU A 143 17.73 -2.98 -1.31
C GLU A 143 16.99 -2.43 -2.53
N ASP A 144 15.72 -2.06 -2.33
CA ASP A 144 14.85 -1.56 -3.39
C ASP A 144 15.19 -0.12 -3.78
N LEU A 145 15.26 0.81 -2.82
CA LEU A 145 15.41 2.24 -3.13
C LEU A 145 16.83 2.60 -3.61
N SER A 146 17.83 1.74 -3.39
CA SER A 146 19.15 1.92 -4.03
C SER A 146 19.14 1.60 -5.52
N SER A 147 18.10 0.93 -6.03
CA SER A 147 17.81 0.81 -7.46
C SER A 147 17.53 2.20 -8.04
N PRO A 148 18.15 2.57 -9.19
CA PRO A 148 17.92 3.88 -9.78
C PRO A 148 16.45 4.07 -10.18
N LYS A 149 15.78 3.00 -10.61
CA LYS A 149 14.41 3.03 -11.13
C LYS A 149 13.36 3.21 -10.03
N LEU A 150 13.40 2.37 -8.99
CA LEU A 150 12.33 2.31 -7.97
C LEU A 150 12.19 3.60 -7.17
N MET A 151 13.31 4.22 -6.79
CA MET A 151 13.29 5.51 -6.11
C MET A 151 12.70 6.63 -6.99
N LEU A 152 12.98 6.62 -8.30
CA LEU A 152 12.44 7.61 -9.22
C LEU A 152 10.94 7.37 -9.50
N LEU A 153 10.50 6.10 -9.58
CA LEU A 153 9.07 5.77 -9.67
C LEU A 153 8.32 6.29 -8.44
N LEU A 154 8.83 6.01 -7.23
CA LEU A 154 8.23 6.47 -5.99
C LEU A 154 8.11 7.99 -5.97
N LEU A 155 9.20 8.67 -6.34
CA LEU A 155 9.27 10.13 -6.35
C LEU A 155 8.25 10.74 -7.31
N ASN A 156 8.21 10.25 -8.55
CA ASN A 156 7.26 10.70 -9.56
C ASN A 156 5.82 10.45 -9.12
N ALA A 157 5.49 9.22 -8.71
CA ALA A 157 4.14 8.86 -8.28
C ALA A 157 3.66 9.77 -7.15
N ARG A 158 4.46 9.92 -6.08
CA ARG A 158 4.09 10.67 -4.87
C ARG A 158 4.13 12.19 -5.03
N GLY A 159 4.89 12.72 -5.99
CA GLY A 159 4.99 14.16 -6.22
C GLY A 159 4.06 14.69 -7.32
N ARG A 160 3.61 13.84 -8.24
CA ARG A 160 2.70 14.23 -9.34
C ARG A 160 1.21 14.01 -9.02
N HIS A 161 0.90 13.19 -8.03
CA HIS A 161 -0.46 12.77 -7.72
C HIS A 161 -0.85 13.13 -6.28
N PRO A 162 -2.12 13.51 -6.05
CA PRO A 162 -2.56 14.01 -4.75
C PRO A 162 -2.45 12.91 -3.66
N PRO A 163 -2.12 13.27 -2.40
CA PRO A 163 -1.96 12.30 -1.30
C PRO A 163 -3.16 11.33 -1.10
N PRO A 164 -4.43 11.79 -1.21
CA PRO A 164 -5.61 10.93 -1.19
C PRO A 164 -5.60 9.75 -2.17
N ALA A 165 -4.90 9.86 -3.31
CA ALA A 165 -4.84 8.79 -4.30
C ALA A 165 -4.12 7.53 -3.80
N PHE A 166 -3.35 7.65 -2.71
CA PHE A 166 -2.57 6.55 -2.14
C PHE A 166 -3.15 6.01 -0.84
N ALA A 167 -4.22 6.58 -0.29
CA ALA A 167 -4.72 6.24 1.04
C ALA A 167 -5.00 4.74 1.22
N ALA A 168 -5.70 4.12 0.27
CA ALA A 168 -5.99 2.69 0.28
C ALA A 168 -4.71 1.84 0.15
N ALA A 169 -3.84 2.18 -0.80
CA ALA A 169 -2.59 1.44 -1.01
C ALA A 169 -1.64 1.52 0.19
N ASP A 170 -1.59 2.68 0.86
CA ASP A 170 -0.82 2.84 2.10
C ASP A 170 -1.43 1.99 3.24
N ASN A 171 -2.76 1.92 3.34
CA ASN A 171 -3.44 1.06 4.31
C ASN A 171 -3.14 -0.43 4.07
N ASP A 172 -3.13 -0.85 2.81
CA ASP A 172 -2.88 -2.23 2.39
C ASP A 172 -1.41 -2.62 2.59
N ALA A 173 -0.47 -1.69 2.37
CA ALA A 173 0.94 -1.91 2.67
C ALA A 173 1.15 -2.28 4.15
N MET A 174 0.34 -1.73 5.06
CA MET A 174 0.42 -2.00 6.50
C MET A 174 -0.31 -3.29 6.94
N HIS A 175 -0.89 -4.05 6.00
CA HIS A 175 -1.78 -5.17 6.31
C HIS A 175 -1.12 -6.20 7.23
N LEU A 176 0.13 -6.61 6.96
CA LEU A 176 0.85 -7.59 7.78
C LEU A 176 0.99 -7.09 9.23
N GLY A 177 1.31 -5.82 9.43
CA GLY A 177 1.41 -5.22 10.76
C GLY A 177 0.08 -5.24 11.52
N LYS A 178 -1.02 -4.92 10.84
CA LYS A 178 -2.37 -4.89 11.43
C LYS A 178 -2.86 -6.29 11.82
N VAL A 179 -2.72 -7.28 10.94
CA VAL A 179 -3.23 -8.64 11.22
C VAL A 179 -2.39 -9.37 12.25
N THR A 180 -1.08 -9.08 12.31
CA THR A 180 -0.16 -9.68 13.31
C THR A 180 -0.08 -8.90 14.62
N LYS A 181 -0.86 -7.82 14.74
CA LYS A 181 -0.94 -6.92 15.91
C LYS A 181 0.38 -6.22 16.25
N ALA A 182 1.31 -6.11 15.29
CA ALA A 182 2.48 -5.27 15.41
C ALA A 182 2.15 -3.78 15.23
N LEU A 183 1.08 -3.49 14.49
CA LEU A 183 0.43 -2.18 14.40
C LEU A 183 -0.96 -2.31 15.00
N VAL A 184 -1.19 -1.64 16.13
CA VAL A 184 -2.50 -1.60 16.79
C VAL A 184 -3.11 -0.23 16.51
N PRO A 185 -4.06 -0.10 15.57
CA PRO A 185 -4.74 1.15 15.33
C PRO A 185 -5.51 1.60 16.58
N ILE A 186 -5.66 2.91 16.77
CA ILE A 186 -6.54 3.42 17.83
C ILE A 186 -7.98 2.97 17.58
N PHE A 187 -8.77 2.89 18.65
CA PHE A 187 -10.19 2.61 18.54
C PHE A 187 -11.01 3.84 18.91
N LEU A 188 -11.78 4.33 17.95
CA LEU A 188 -12.75 5.40 18.15
C LEU A 188 -14.09 4.96 17.55
N ASN A 189 -15.07 4.77 18.42
CA ASN A 189 -16.39 4.30 18.03
C ASN A 189 -17.23 5.42 17.40
N LEU A 190 -18.23 5.04 16.59
CA LEU A 190 -19.26 5.93 16.02
C LEU A 190 -18.75 7.06 15.12
N HIS A 191 -17.57 6.89 14.54
CA HIS A 191 -16.98 7.89 13.65
C HIS A 191 -16.40 7.25 12.40
N THR A 192 -16.37 8.03 11.32
CA THR A 192 -15.73 7.69 10.04
C THR A 192 -14.74 8.79 9.68
N MET A 193 -13.58 8.42 9.14
CA MET A 193 -12.57 9.36 8.67
C MET A 193 -12.58 9.44 7.14
N VAL A 194 -12.69 10.67 6.63
CA VAL A 194 -12.65 10.96 5.19
C VAL A 194 -11.20 11.03 4.73
N LEU A 195 -10.84 10.19 3.76
CA LEU A 195 -9.55 10.26 3.06
C LEU A 195 -9.74 10.20 1.55
N HIS A 196 -10.66 9.35 1.06
CA HIS A 196 -10.96 9.31 -0.36
C HIS A 196 -11.75 10.53 -0.81
N GLY A 197 -11.38 11.05 -1.99
CA GLY A 197 -12.07 12.21 -2.60
C GLY A 197 -11.76 13.56 -1.98
N ALA A 198 -11.00 13.62 -0.88
CA ALA A 198 -10.55 14.88 -0.30
C ALA A 198 -9.69 15.67 -1.30
N THR A 199 -9.88 16.97 -1.37
CA THR A 199 -9.12 17.86 -2.26
C THR A 199 -8.27 18.85 -1.50
N THR A 200 -8.62 19.14 -0.25
CA THR A 200 -7.95 20.11 0.62
C THR A 200 -7.35 19.46 1.87
N PRO A 201 -6.36 20.11 2.52
CA PRO A 201 -5.83 19.67 3.81
C PRO A 201 -6.89 19.56 4.91
N GLU A 202 -7.94 20.40 4.87
CA GLU A 202 -9.02 20.42 5.86
C GLU A 202 -10.01 19.25 5.69
N GLU A 203 -10.22 18.81 4.46
CA GLU A 203 -11.04 17.64 4.13
C GLU A 203 -10.30 16.33 4.40
N TYR A 204 -9.01 16.30 4.12
CA TYR A 204 -8.20 15.10 4.27
C TYR A 204 -8.01 14.77 5.75
N GLY A 205 -8.53 13.63 6.20
CA GLY A 205 -8.55 13.25 7.62
C GLY A 205 -9.72 13.84 8.40
N LYS A 206 -10.72 14.43 7.72
CA LYS A 206 -11.91 14.97 8.39
C LYS A 206 -12.68 13.85 9.08
N LEU A 207 -12.98 14.06 10.35
CA LEU A 207 -13.71 13.11 11.18
C LEU A 207 -15.20 13.44 11.17
N LEU A 208 -16.02 12.47 10.78
CA LEU A 208 -17.47 12.55 10.75
C LEU A 208 -18.05 11.68 11.86
N ASP A 209 -18.98 12.25 12.61
CA ASP A 209 -19.80 11.57 13.61
C ASP A 209 -21.02 10.95 12.91
N TRP A 210 -21.41 9.73 13.28
CA TRP A 210 -22.49 9.00 12.60
C TRP A 210 -23.88 9.60 12.84
N ASP A 211 -24.13 10.18 14.02
CA ASP A 211 -25.42 10.82 14.33
C ASP A 211 -25.61 12.09 13.50
N SER A 212 -24.51 12.84 13.33
CA SER A 212 -24.50 14.08 12.54
C SER A 212 -24.43 13.85 11.03
N HIS A 213 -24.05 12.64 10.60
CA HIS A 213 -23.87 12.29 9.19
C HIS A 213 -24.28 10.84 8.94
N PRO A 214 -25.58 10.57 8.69
CA PRO A 214 -26.12 9.20 8.63
C PRO A 214 -25.41 8.30 7.61
N ASP A 215 -24.96 8.86 6.47
CA ASP A 215 -24.25 8.12 5.43
C ASP A 215 -22.83 7.68 5.86
N ALA A 216 -22.26 8.30 6.89
CA ALA A 216 -20.89 8.04 7.32
C ALA A 216 -20.70 6.59 7.79
N PHE A 217 -21.71 5.98 8.41
CA PHE A 217 -21.68 4.57 8.79
C PHE A 217 -21.64 3.66 7.55
N ASP A 218 -22.50 3.92 6.56
CA ASP A 218 -22.50 3.17 5.29
C ASP A 218 -21.15 3.30 4.58
N TRP A 219 -20.58 4.50 4.52
CA TRP A 219 -19.30 4.73 3.87
C TRP A 219 -18.16 3.95 4.53
N MET A 220 -18.20 3.79 5.85
CA MET A 220 -17.24 2.95 6.58
C MET A 220 -17.48 1.47 6.28
N HIS A 221 -18.72 0.99 6.39
CA HIS A 221 -19.04 -0.43 6.21
C HIS A 221 -18.78 -0.90 4.77
N THR A 222 -19.07 -0.06 3.78
CA THR A 222 -18.81 -0.32 2.36
C THR A 222 -17.36 -0.02 1.93
N ARG A 223 -16.49 0.38 2.88
CA ARG A 223 -15.09 0.76 2.65
C ARG A 223 -14.89 1.89 1.63
N LYS A 224 -15.89 2.74 1.43
CA LYS A 224 -15.75 4.00 0.68
C LYS A 224 -14.87 5.00 1.44
N GLN A 225 -14.91 4.93 2.76
CA GLN A 225 -14.09 5.73 3.69
C GLN A 225 -13.53 4.84 4.80
N PHE A 226 -12.72 5.41 5.69
CA PHE A 226 -11.88 4.64 6.62
C PHE A 226 -12.39 4.70 8.05
N LEU A 227 -12.10 3.64 8.80
CA LEU A 227 -12.15 3.70 10.26
C LEU A 227 -11.11 4.71 10.77
N PRO A 228 -11.38 5.47 11.85
CA PRO A 228 -10.45 6.49 12.35
C PRO A 228 -9.07 5.94 12.71
N GLY A 229 -9.00 4.72 13.22
CA GLY A 229 -7.74 4.04 13.54
C GLY A 229 -6.87 3.80 12.30
N GLU A 230 -7.45 3.27 11.23
CA GLU A 230 -6.74 3.06 9.97
C GLU A 230 -6.39 4.40 9.32
N GLY A 231 -7.32 5.34 9.34
CA GLY A 231 -7.12 6.67 8.78
C GLY A 231 -5.94 7.43 9.40
N LEU A 232 -5.80 7.37 10.73
CA LEU A 232 -4.65 7.97 11.40
C LEU A 232 -3.32 7.30 11.05
N LEU A 233 -3.29 5.97 10.88
CA LEU A 233 -2.07 5.26 10.46
C LEU A 233 -1.66 5.68 9.03
N ILE A 234 -2.63 5.81 8.11
CA ILE A 234 -2.39 6.29 6.75
C ILE A 234 -1.80 7.71 6.78
N LEU A 235 -2.42 8.61 7.54
CA LEU A 235 -1.95 9.98 7.68
C LEU A 235 -0.54 10.03 8.31
N GLU A 236 -0.27 9.25 9.34
CA GLU A 236 1.07 9.15 9.95
C GLU A 236 2.10 8.65 8.92
N ALA A 237 1.75 7.63 8.13
CA ALA A 237 2.60 7.07 7.10
C ALA A 237 2.97 8.08 6.02
N GLN A 238 1.98 8.79 5.48
CA GLN A 238 2.20 9.81 4.47
C GLN A 238 2.94 11.03 5.04
N ALA A 239 2.64 11.45 6.28
CA ALA A 239 3.26 12.61 6.92
C ALA A 239 4.75 12.43 7.21
N ARG A 240 5.25 11.19 7.26
CA ARG A 240 6.69 10.88 7.33
C ARG A 240 7.30 10.62 5.95
N LEU A 241 6.57 9.99 5.03
CA LEU A 241 7.06 9.74 3.67
C LEU A 241 7.32 11.04 2.90
N MET A 242 6.41 12.03 2.98
CA MET A 242 6.53 13.25 2.18
C MET A 242 7.79 14.07 2.49
N PRO A 243 8.15 14.36 3.76
CA PRO A 243 9.42 15.01 4.08
C PRO A 243 10.65 14.22 3.62
N PHE A 244 10.61 12.89 3.67
CA PHE A 244 11.71 12.07 3.16
C PHE A 244 11.97 12.32 1.66
N LEU A 245 10.91 12.36 0.85
CA LEU A 245 11.02 12.62 -0.58
C LEU A 245 11.54 14.03 -0.87
N VAL A 246 11.12 15.03 -0.10
CA VAL A 246 11.65 16.40 -0.18
C VAL A 246 13.14 16.43 0.18
N ASN A 247 13.52 15.84 1.31
CA ASN A 247 14.92 15.76 1.76
C ASN A 247 15.81 15.04 0.74
N PHE A 248 15.30 13.94 0.17
CA PHE A 248 15.96 13.23 -0.92
C PHE A 248 16.27 14.17 -2.11
N CYS A 249 15.29 14.98 -2.53
CA CYS A 249 15.49 15.95 -3.60
C CYS A 249 16.58 16.96 -3.27
N HIS A 250 16.60 17.51 -2.06
CA HIS A 250 17.65 18.44 -1.61
C HIS A 250 19.04 17.80 -1.66
N GLU A 251 19.18 16.55 -1.22
CA GLU A 251 20.47 15.84 -1.26
C GLU A 251 20.96 15.58 -2.70
N VAL A 252 20.05 15.29 -3.62
CA VAL A 252 20.39 15.13 -5.04
C VAL A 252 20.73 16.48 -5.70
N LEU A 253 20.05 17.54 -5.28
CA LEU A 253 20.18 18.93 -5.75
C LEU A 253 21.02 19.80 -4.81
N HIS A 254 22.05 19.23 -4.19
CA HIS A 254 22.92 19.90 -3.19
C HIS A 254 23.57 21.22 -3.62
N ASP A 255 23.60 21.55 -4.91
CA ASP A 255 24.11 22.81 -5.48
C ASP A 255 23.05 23.92 -5.56
N ILE A 256 21.78 23.59 -5.30
CA ILE A 256 20.65 24.53 -5.30
C ILE A 256 20.24 24.76 -3.84
N SER A 257 20.15 26.04 -3.44
CA SER A 257 19.70 26.39 -2.09
C SER A 257 18.26 25.88 -1.85
N ALA A 258 17.93 25.59 -0.59
CA ALA A 258 16.57 25.14 -0.25
C ALA A 258 15.51 26.22 -0.53
N ASP A 259 15.89 27.49 -0.46
CA ASP A 259 14.99 28.63 -0.73
C ASP A 259 14.75 28.81 -2.23
N ASP A 260 15.72 28.43 -3.08
CA ASP A 260 15.63 28.60 -4.54
C ASP A 260 15.04 27.39 -5.27
N ILE A 261 15.08 26.20 -4.66
CA ILE A 261 14.72 24.92 -5.32
C ILE A 261 13.26 24.86 -5.83
N ALA A 262 12.36 25.65 -5.23
CA ALA A 262 10.96 25.75 -5.60
C ALA A 262 10.59 27.14 -6.13
N ASN A 263 11.58 28.03 -6.27
CA ASN A 263 11.40 29.41 -6.68
C ASN A 263 11.04 29.51 -8.18
N SER A 264 10.37 30.60 -8.58
CA SER A 264 10.07 30.94 -9.97
C SER A 264 11.29 31.27 -10.82
N ALA A 265 12.47 31.39 -10.21
CA ALA A 265 13.73 31.53 -10.93
C ALA A 265 14.01 30.35 -11.89
N TYR A 266 13.45 29.17 -11.58
CA TYR A 266 13.48 28.01 -12.45
C TYR A 266 12.14 27.82 -13.14
N SER A 267 12.16 27.72 -14.47
CA SER A 267 10.96 27.49 -15.26
C SER A 267 10.44 26.07 -15.08
N ILE A 268 9.11 25.93 -15.14
CA ILE A 268 8.42 24.64 -15.19
C ILE A 268 8.83 23.92 -16.49
N GLN A 269 9.14 22.64 -16.36
CA GLN A 269 9.57 21.76 -17.43
C GLN A 269 8.52 20.66 -17.67
N PRO A 270 8.41 20.13 -18.91
CA PRO A 270 7.56 18.98 -19.17
C PRO A 270 8.00 17.76 -18.35
N GLU A 271 7.06 16.87 -18.06
CA GLU A 271 7.37 15.63 -17.34
C GLU A 271 8.38 14.77 -18.11
N PRO A 272 9.55 14.48 -17.53
CA PRO A 272 10.55 13.64 -18.18
C PRO A 272 10.12 12.18 -18.18
N PHE A 273 10.31 11.51 -19.31
CA PHE A 273 10.03 10.08 -19.45
C PHE A 273 10.97 9.23 -18.57
N LEU A 274 10.40 8.45 -17.66
CA LEU A 274 11.10 7.38 -16.97
C LEU A 274 11.15 6.16 -17.88
N LYS A 275 12.36 5.74 -18.27
CA LYS A 275 12.55 4.54 -19.09
C LYS A 275 11.91 3.33 -18.40
N THR A 276 10.86 2.79 -18.99
CA THR A 276 10.30 1.49 -18.64
C THR A 276 11.10 0.41 -19.37
N ASP A 277 11.62 -0.57 -18.63
CA ASP A 277 12.19 -1.78 -19.21
C ASP A 277 11.04 -2.63 -19.77
N SER A 278 10.55 -2.28 -20.96
CA SER A 278 9.73 -3.19 -21.76
C SER A 278 10.67 -4.24 -22.35
N ASP A 279 10.29 -5.51 -22.28
CA ASP A 279 11.00 -6.56 -22.97
C ASP A 279 10.93 -6.38 -24.50
N ALA A 280 11.68 -7.19 -25.25
CA ALA A 280 11.69 -7.14 -26.72
C ALA A 280 10.31 -7.42 -27.36
N SER A 281 9.35 -7.93 -26.58
CA SER A 281 7.96 -8.17 -27.01
C SER A 281 7.02 -7.00 -26.69
N GLY A 282 7.51 -5.94 -26.03
CA GLY A 282 6.72 -4.79 -25.61
C GLY A 282 5.93 -5.02 -24.31
N PHE A 283 6.04 -6.20 -23.70
CA PHE A 283 5.39 -6.53 -22.43
C PHE A 283 6.34 -6.31 -21.25
N VAL A 284 5.79 -6.11 -20.06
CA VAL A 284 6.58 -6.08 -18.82
C VAL A 284 6.26 -7.36 -18.08
N SER A 285 7.29 -8.11 -17.68
CA SER A 285 7.11 -9.33 -16.88
C SER A 285 6.24 -9.05 -15.64
N LEU A 286 5.32 -9.97 -15.33
CA LEU A 286 4.46 -9.87 -14.14
C LEU A 286 5.27 -9.67 -12.85
N ALA A 287 6.45 -10.30 -12.76
CA ALA A 287 7.36 -10.12 -11.62
C ALA A 287 7.89 -8.68 -11.52
N ALA A 288 8.25 -8.07 -12.64
CA ALA A 288 8.69 -6.68 -12.68
C ALA A 288 7.54 -5.72 -12.34
N MET A 289 6.32 -5.99 -12.82
CA MET A 289 5.12 -5.24 -12.45
C MET A 289 4.87 -5.31 -10.94
N ALA A 290 4.95 -6.51 -10.35
CA ALA A 290 4.73 -6.71 -8.91
C ALA A 290 5.79 -6.01 -8.05
N ALA A 291 7.07 -6.07 -8.46
CA ALA A 291 8.17 -5.40 -7.76
C ALA A 291 8.04 -3.87 -7.79
N GLU A 292 7.50 -3.32 -8.88
CA GLU A 292 7.37 -1.88 -9.06
C GLU A 292 6.05 -1.32 -8.52
N ALA A 293 5.04 -2.17 -8.29
CA ALA A 293 3.70 -1.76 -7.86
C ALA A 293 3.68 -0.85 -6.62
N PRO A 294 4.45 -1.10 -5.54
CA PRO A 294 4.46 -0.23 -4.35
C PRO A 294 4.97 1.19 -4.61
N TYR A 295 5.69 1.39 -5.71
CA TYR A 295 6.36 2.64 -6.08
C TYR A 295 5.60 3.41 -7.16
N ARG A 296 4.51 2.86 -7.69
CA ARG A 296 3.70 3.50 -8.73
C ARG A 296 2.41 4.10 -8.15
N LEU A 297 1.72 4.88 -8.99
CA LEU A 297 0.34 5.23 -8.74
C LEU A 297 -0.49 3.93 -8.64
N PRO A 298 -1.31 3.76 -7.58
CA PRO A 298 -2.17 2.60 -7.45
C PRO A 298 -3.05 2.42 -8.70
N ALA A 299 -3.09 1.19 -9.20
CA ALA A 299 -3.91 0.86 -10.35
C ALA A 299 -5.39 1.14 -10.04
N ARG A 300 -6.10 1.67 -11.03
CA ARG A 300 -7.54 1.84 -10.98
C ARG A 300 -8.21 0.74 -11.78
N LEU A 301 -9.45 0.44 -11.43
CA LEU A 301 -10.28 -0.46 -12.21
C LEU A 301 -10.43 0.12 -13.63
N ASP A 302 -9.96 -0.64 -14.62
CA ASP A 302 -10.05 -0.30 -16.04
C ASP A 302 -10.96 -1.33 -16.71
N LEU A 303 -12.25 -0.97 -16.79
CA LEU A 303 -13.28 -1.84 -17.37
C LEU A 303 -13.09 -2.04 -18.87
N GLU A 304 -12.54 -1.05 -19.58
CA GLU A 304 -12.27 -1.15 -21.01
C GLU A 304 -11.17 -2.17 -21.28
N ARG A 305 -10.07 -2.10 -20.52
CA ARG A 305 -9.01 -3.11 -20.61
C ARG A 305 -9.51 -4.49 -20.25
N LEU A 306 -10.31 -4.64 -19.18
CA LEU A 306 -10.89 -5.93 -18.81
C LEU A 306 -11.76 -6.49 -19.92
N THR A 307 -12.60 -5.64 -20.52
CA THR A 307 -13.45 -6.02 -21.65
C THR A 307 -12.61 -6.46 -22.85
N SER A 308 -11.54 -5.73 -23.18
CA SER A 308 -10.64 -6.07 -24.27
C SER A 308 -9.92 -7.41 -24.04
N LEU A 309 -9.47 -7.69 -22.81
CA LEU A 309 -8.86 -8.98 -22.47
C LEU A 309 -9.86 -10.14 -22.59
N LEU A 310 -11.10 -9.95 -22.12
CA LEU A 310 -12.15 -10.96 -22.24
C LEU A 310 -12.52 -11.21 -23.71
N GLN A 311 -12.58 -10.17 -24.53
CA GLN A 311 -12.80 -10.29 -25.97
C GLN A 311 -11.65 -11.04 -26.65
N ALA A 312 -10.40 -10.71 -26.35
CA ALA A 312 -9.24 -11.42 -26.89
C ALA A 312 -9.25 -12.90 -26.49
N GLN A 313 -9.61 -13.22 -25.26
CA GLN A 313 -9.74 -14.60 -24.79
C GLN A 313 -10.88 -15.34 -25.50
N MET A 314 -12.01 -14.67 -25.72
CA MET A 314 -13.14 -15.22 -26.47
C MET A 314 -12.73 -15.52 -27.92
N SER A 315 -12.10 -14.58 -28.62
CA SER A 315 -11.61 -14.78 -29.99
C SER A 315 -10.58 -15.89 -30.06
N ALA A 316 -9.64 -15.96 -29.11
CA ALA A 316 -8.65 -17.05 -29.06
C ALA A 316 -9.33 -18.42 -28.86
N ALA A 317 -10.40 -18.49 -28.07
CA ALA A 317 -11.17 -19.72 -27.89
C ALA A 317 -11.97 -20.11 -29.15
N GLU A 318 -12.53 -19.13 -29.87
CA GLU A 318 -13.20 -19.35 -31.16
C GLU A 318 -12.21 -19.89 -32.20
N ASP A 319 -11.07 -19.22 -32.36
CA ASP A 319 -9.98 -19.63 -33.25
C ASP A 319 -9.47 -21.04 -32.89
N HIS A 320 -9.35 -21.33 -31.60
CA HIS A 320 -8.95 -22.64 -31.11
C HIS A 320 -9.94 -23.75 -31.54
N VAL A 321 -11.25 -23.53 -31.38
CA VAL A 321 -12.28 -24.48 -31.79
C VAL A 321 -12.32 -24.64 -33.31
N TRP A 322 -12.14 -23.57 -34.08
CA TRP A 322 -12.04 -23.65 -35.52
C TRP A 322 -10.80 -24.44 -35.96
N ALA A 323 -9.63 -24.18 -35.38
CA ALA A 323 -8.41 -24.91 -35.68
C ALA A 323 -8.52 -26.42 -35.37
N LEU A 324 -9.14 -26.79 -34.25
CA LEU A 324 -9.43 -28.19 -33.93
C LEU A 324 -10.32 -28.89 -34.97
N ARG A 325 -11.21 -28.14 -35.61
CA ARG A 325 -12.13 -28.68 -36.62
C ARG A 325 -11.50 -28.73 -38.01
N GLU A 326 -10.73 -27.71 -38.38
CA GLU A 326 -10.31 -27.46 -39.76
C GLU A 326 -8.86 -27.87 -40.05
N ASP A 327 -8.01 -27.99 -39.02
CA ASP A 327 -6.61 -28.41 -39.16
C ASP A 327 -6.37 -29.79 -38.48
N PRO A 328 -6.26 -30.87 -39.26
CA PRO A 328 -6.00 -32.21 -38.74
C PRO A 328 -4.66 -32.34 -37.99
N ALA A 329 -3.65 -31.54 -38.34
CA ALA A 329 -2.35 -31.57 -37.66
C ALA A 329 -2.47 -30.92 -36.28
N TYR A 330 -3.09 -29.73 -36.21
CA TYR A 330 -3.38 -29.06 -34.94
C TYR A 330 -4.23 -29.94 -34.00
N PHE A 331 -5.28 -30.58 -34.52
CA PHE A 331 -6.09 -31.53 -33.76
C PHE A 331 -5.27 -32.72 -33.23
N ALA A 332 -4.44 -33.34 -34.07
CA ALA A 332 -3.65 -34.50 -33.68
C ALA A 332 -2.63 -34.14 -32.59
N ASP A 333 -2.01 -32.96 -32.66
CA ASP A 333 -1.06 -32.48 -31.67
C ASP A 333 -1.74 -32.19 -30.32
N HIS A 334 -2.87 -31.47 -30.32
CA HIS A 334 -3.63 -31.23 -29.09
C HIS A 334 -4.21 -32.50 -28.48
N PHE A 335 -4.67 -33.46 -29.29
CA PHE A 335 -5.14 -34.75 -28.78
C PHE A 335 -4.03 -35.56 -28.11
N ARG A 336 -2.79 -35.46 -28.61
CA ARG A 336 -1.62 -36.08 -27.97
C ARG A 336 -1.26 -35.40 -26.65
N GLU A 337 -1.26 -34.06 -26.60
CA GLU A 337 -1.05 -33.32 -25.35
C GLU A 337 -2.07 -33.74 -24.26
N ILE A 338 -3.35 -33.88 -24.61
CA ILE A 338 -4.40 -34.33 -23.69
C ILE A 338 -4.19 -35.79 -23.27
N LYS A 339 -3.59 -36.64 -24.10
CA LYS A 339 -3.32 -38.04 -23.76
C LYS A 339 -2.12 -38.18 -22.83
N ASP A 340 -1.13 -37.30 -22.97
CA ASP A 340 0.13 -37.36 -22.24
C ASP A 340 0.07 -36.68 -20.85
N HIS A 341 -1.01 -35.95 -20.55
CA HIS A 341 -1.31 -35.28 -19.27
C HIS A 341 -2.62 -35.77 -18.66
#